data_AF-A0A9P9A2N9-F1
#
_entry.id   AF-A0A9P9A2N9-F1
#
_cell.length_a   1.000
_cell.length_b   1.000
_cell.length_c   1.000
_cell.angle_alpha   90.00
_cell.angle_beta   90.00
_cell.angle_gamma   90.00
#
_symmetry.space_group_name_H-M   'P 1'
#
loop_
_entity.id
_entity.type
_entity.pdbx_description
1 polymer ?
#
loop_
_entity_poly.entity_id
_entity_poly.type
_entity_poly.pdbx_seq_one_letter_code
_entity_poly.pdbx_strand_id
1 'polypeptide(L)'
;MAAPQMPSFQSTRLAKVPNMQRVAAGPMARMLPTLVVVGSVGMVATYIASQLSESKSNYDRIFAQQNTPEVEAARKRQLQVETMGDPRKTLFNVLGW
;
A
#
# COMPACT_ATOMS: atom_id res chain seq x y z
N MET A 1 53.25 -72.96 -6.75
CA MET A 1 53.21 -71.50 -6.98
C MET A 1 51.80 -71.02 -6.66
N ALA A 2 51.60 -70.25 -5.59
CA ALA A 2 50.28 -69.75 -5.18
C ALA A 2 50.12 -68.30 -5.64
N ALA A 3 48.97 -67.96 -6.23
CA ALA A 3 48.69 -66.63 -6.76
C ALA A 3 48.36 -65.62 -5.64
N PRO A 4 48.75 -64.33 -5.77
CA PRO A 4 48.48 -63.32 -4.77
C PRO A 4 47.01 -62.88 -4.80
N GLN A 5 46.37 -62.85 -3.63
CA GLN A 5 44.99 -62.41 -3.48
C GLN A 5 44.94 -60.88 -3.43
N MET A 6 44.13 -60.27 -4.30
CA MET A 6 43.94 -58.81 -4.35
C MET A 6 42.87 -58.37 -3.34
N PRO A 7 43.03 -57.20 -2.71
CA PRO A 7 42.05 -56.67 -1.76
C PRO A 7 40.75 -56.29 -2.47
N SER A 8 39.62 -56.80 -1.96
CA SER A 8 38.29 -56.48 -2.45
C SER A 8 37.89 -55.06 -2.03
N PHE A 9 37.59 -54.20 -3.01
CA PHE A 9 37.01 -52.88 -2.75
C PHE A 9 35.52 -53.04 -2.42
N GLN A 10 35.15 -52.90 -1.15
CA GLN A 10 33.76 -52.81 -0.74
C GLN A 10 33.21 -51.44 -1.15
N SER A 11 32.27 -51.43 -2.11
CA SER A 11 31.50 -50.23 -2.44
C SER A 11 30.60 -49.88 -1.26
N THR A 12 30.95 -48.79 -0.57
CA THR A 12 30.12 -48.21 0.49
C THR A 12 28.79 -47.78 -0.14
N ARG A 13 27.72 -48.52 0.14
CA ARG A 13 26.38 -48.16 -0.34
C ARG A 13 26.02 -46.79 0.20
N LEU A 14 25.75 -45.83 -0.69
CA LEU A 14 25.22 -44.51 -0.32
C LEU A 14 23.99 -44.71 0.58
N ALA A 15 24.00 -44.06 1.74
CA ALA A 15 22.86 -44.06 2.65
C ALA A 15 21.62 -43.55 1.91
N LYS A 16 20.53 -44.32 1.99
CA LYS A 16 19.23 -43.98 1.40
C LYS A 16 18.75 -42.66 2.03
N VAL A 17 18.71 -41.60 1.23
CA VAL A 17 18.21 -40.29 1.67
C VAL A 17 16.76 -40.49 2.15
N PRO A 18 16.41 -40.01 3.37
CA PRO A 18 15.04 -40.11 3.84
C PRO A 18 14.13 -39.37 2.86
N ASN A 19 13.09 -40.05 2.41
CA ASN A 19 12.07 -39.47 1.56
C ASN A 19 11.34 -38.40 2.38
N MET A 20 11.68 -37.12 2.20
CA MET A 20 10.91 -36.01 2.76
C MET A 20 9.55 -36.02 2.08
N GLN A 21 8.58 -36.64 2.75
CA GLN A 21 7.20 -36.71 2.31
C GLN A 21 6.70 -35.26 2.24
N ARG A 22 6.56 -34.71 1.03
CA ARG A 22 5.96 -33.39 0.83
C ARG A 22 4.56 -33.45 1.41
N VAL A 23 4.37 -32.83 2.57
CA VAL A 23 3.06 -32.70 3.18
C VAL A 23 2.23 -31.86 2.21
N ALA A 24 1.15 -32.44 1.68
CA ALA A 24 0.26 -31.71 0.80
C ALA A 24 -0.30 -30.53 1.59
N ALA A 25 0.19 -29.32 1.28
CA ALA A 25 -0.32 -28.09 1.87
C ALA A 25 -1.81 -27.99 1.54
N GLY A 26 -2.65 -28.07 2.57
CA GLY A 26 -4.08 -27.86 2.44
C GLY A 26 -4.38 -26.48 1.82
N PRO A 27 -5.58 -26.27 1.26
CA PRO A 27 -5.93 -25.03 0.58
C PRO A 27 -5.63 -23.77 1.42
N MET A 28 -5.82 -23.84 2.75
CA MET A 28 -5.48 -22.75 3.68
C MET A 28 -3.98 -22.42 3.73
N ALA A 29 -3.09 -23.42 3.71
CA ALA A 29 -1.65 -23.20 3.71
C ALA A 29 -1.15 -22.56 2.41
N ARG A 30 -1.87 -22.75 1.29
CA ARG A 30 -1.57 -22.08 0.01
C ARG A 30 -2.05 -20.63 -0.03
N MET A 31 -3.11 -20.30 0.70
CA MET A 31 -3.68 -18.95 0.75
C MET A 31 -3.00 -18.04 1.79
N LEU A 32 -2.26 -18.61 2.75
CA LEU A 32 -1.60 -17.87 3.82
C LEU A 32 -0.74 -16.68 3.32
N PRO A 33 0.12 -16.81 2.29
CA PRO A 33 0.94 -15.69 1.83
C PRO A 33 0.08 -14.55 1.28
N THR A 34 -0.97 -14.88 0.52
CA THR A 34 -1.89 -13.89 -0.03
C THR A 34 -2.65 -13.15 1.07
N LEU A 35 -3.08 -13.86 2.12
CA LEU A 35 -3.76 -13.24 3.26
C LEU A 35 -2.84 -12.27 4.01
N VAL A 36 -1.56 -12.62 4.17
CA VAL A 36 -0.57 -11.73 4.79
C VAL A 36 -0.38 -10.45 3.96
N VAL A 37 -0.25 -10.58 2.64
CA VAL A 37 -0.11 -9.42 1.75
C VAL A 37 -1.36 -8.55 1.77
N VAL A 38 -2.56 -9.13 1.62
CA VAL A 38 -3.82 -8.36 1.63
C VAL A 38 -4.03 -7.69 2.99
N GLY A 39 -3.76 -8.40 4.10
CA GLY A 39 -3.89 -7.85 5.44
C GLY A 39 -2.93 -6.70 5.68
N SER A 40 -1.66 -6.85 5.31
CA SER A 40 -0.65 -5.79 5.47
C SER A 40 -0.95 -4.55 4.64
N VAL A 41 -1.28 -4.71 3.35
CA VAL A 41 -1.68 -3.60 2.48
C VAL A 41 -2.93 -2.90 3.01
N GLY A 42 -3.93 -3.67 3.44
CA GLY A 42 -5.16 -3.12 4.02
C GLY A 42 -4.89 -2.29 5.27
N MET A 43 -4.00 -2.75 6.15
CA MET A 43 -3.63 -2.04 7.37
C MET A 43 -2.92 -0.71 7.09
N VAL A 44 -2.01 -0.69 6.11
CA VAL A 44 -1.33 0.56 5.69
C VAL A 44 -2.33 1.53 5.06
N ALA A 45 -3.20 1.04 4.17
CA ALA A 45 -4.20 1.86 3.51
C ALA A 45 -5.18 2.50 4.50
N THR A 46 -5.67 1.74 5.49
CA THR A 46 -6.56 2.29 6.52
C THR A 46 -5.86 3.27 7.43
N TYR A 47 -4.58 3.04 7.77
CA TYR A 47 -3.80 3.99 8.55
C TYR A 47 -3.61 5.32 7.82
N ILE A 48 -3.23 5.28 6.53
CA ILE A 48 -3.13 6.50 5.71
C ILE A 48 -4.48 7.20 5.62
N ALA A 49 -5.56 6.45 5.39
CA ALA A 49 -6.91 7.01 5.33
C ALA A 49 -7.32 7.70 6.64
N SER A 50 -6.96 7.12 7.79
CA SER A 50 -7.22 7.75 9.09
C SER A 50 -6.47 9.09 9.24
N GLN A 51 -5.18 9.14 8.88
CA GLN A 51 -4.40 10.38 8.92
C GLN A 51 -4.97 11.45 7.98
N LEU A 52 -5.41 11.05 6.79
CA LEU A 52 -6.01 11.96 5.83
C LEU A 52 -7.34 12.50 6.33
N SER A 53 -8.16 11.66 6.98
CA SER A 53 -9.44 12.08 7.57
C SER A 53 -9.26 13.07 8.72
N GLU A 54 -8.24 12.86 9.56
CA GLU A 54 -7.90 13.75 10.67
C GLU A 54 -7.33 15.09 10.15
N SER A 55 -6.45 15.01 9.16
CA SER A 55 -5.92 16.20 8.48
C SER A 55 -7.02 16.99 7.78
N LYS A 56 -7.96 16.31 7.11
CA LYS A 56 -9.12 16.94 6.46
C LYS A 56 -9.95 17.75 7.45
N SER A 57 -10.24 17.19 8.63
CA SER A 57 -10.98 17.91 9.68
C SER A 57 -10.27 19.19 10.12
N ASN A 58 -8.94 19.15 10.27
CA ASN A 58 -8.15 20.33 10.62
C ASN A 58 -8.14 21.37 9.51
N TYR A 59 -7.96 20.96 8.24
CA TYR A 59 -8.02 21.88 7.11
C TYR A 59 -9.41 22.47 6.92
N ASP A 60 -10.48 21.68 7.05
CA ASP A 60 -11.86 22.15 6.98
C ASP A 60 -12.12 23.25 8.03
N ARG A 61 -11.61 23.07 9.25
CA ARG A 61 -11.72 24.08 10.32
C ARG A 61 -10.95 25.36 9.99
N ILE A 62 -9.75 25.27 9.43
CA ILE A 62 -8.96 26.43 9.01
C ILE A 62 -9.66 27.16 7.85
N PHE A 63 -10.14 26.44 6.86
CA PHE A 63 -10.86 27.02 5.73
C PHE A 63 -12.22 27.60 6.12
N ALA A 64 -12.90 27.02 7.11
CA ALA A 64 -14.14 27.58 7.66
C ALA A 64 -13.91 28.98 8.26
N GLN A 65 -12.77 29.23 8.91
CA GLN A 65 -12.41 30.56 9.42
C GLN A 65 -12.18 31.58 8.30
N GLN A 66 -11.79 31.12 7.11
CA GLN A 66 -11.54 31.95 5.92
C GLN A 66 -12.79 32.19 5.06
N ASN A 67 -13.93 31.60 5.43
CA ASN A 67 -15.23 31.72 4.74
C ASN A 67 -16.25 32.54 5.56
N THR A 68 -15.79 33.45 6.41
CA THR A 68 -16.70 34.41 7.06
C THR A 68 -17.19 35.44 6.04
N PRO A 69 -18.40 36.00 6.20
CA PRO A 69 -18.95 36.99 5.26
C PRO A 69 -18.04 38.22 5.06
N GLU A 70 -17.34 38.61 6.12
CA GLU A 70 -16.42 39.74 6.14
C GLU A 70 -15.16 39.47 5.31
N VAL A 71 -14.58 38.28 5.45
CA VAL A 71 -13.40 37.86 4.68
C VAL A 71 -13.78 37.64 3.21
N GLU A 72 -14.96 37.08 2.94
CA GLU A 72 -15.46 36.96 1.57
C GLU A 72 -15.72 38.32 0.91
N ALA A 73 -16.30 39.29 1.64
CA ALA A 73 -16.49 40.64 1.13
C ALA A 73 -15.15 41.33 0.85
N ALA A 74 -14.16 41.19 1.73
CA ALA A 74 -12.82 41.69 1.51
C ALA A 74 -12.14 41.03 0.29
N ARG A 75 -12.27 39.71 0.14
CA ARG A 75 -11.76 38.94 -0.99
C ARG A 75 -12.43 39.37 -2.30
N LYS A 76 -13.74 39.56 -2.31
CA LYS A 76 -14.51 40.05 -3.49
C LYS A 76 -14.06 41.45 -3.91
N ARG A 77 -13.77 42.34 -2.94
CA ARG A 77 -13.23 43.67 -3.20
C ARG A 77 -11.81 43.61 -3.80
N GLN A 78 -10.92 42.80 -3.22
CA GLN A 78 -9.56 42.63 -3.74
C GLN A 78 -9.54 42.04 -5.15
N LEU A 79 -10.35 41.01 -5.39
CA LEU A 79 -10.46 40.34 -6.68
C LEU A 79 -11.33 41.11 -7.67
N GLN A 80 -11.82 42.29 -7.29
CA GLN A 80 -12.66 43.13 -8.16
C GLN A 80 -13.83 42.36 -8.77
N VAL A 81 -14.45 41.46 -7.99
CA VAL A 81 -15.44 40.48 -8.49
C VAL A 81 -16.66 41.18 -9.11
N GLU A 82 -17.04 42.34 -8.59
CA GLU A 82 -18.17 43.12 -9.12
C GLU A 82 -17.86 43.79 -10.47
N THR A 83 -16.59 44.12 -10.75
CA THR A 83 -16.18 44.80 -11.99
C THR A 83 -15.60 43.86 -13.04
N MET A 84 -14.93 42.77 -12.63
CA MET A 84 -14.23 41.85 -13.54
C MET A 84 -14.84 40.43 -13.56
N GLY A 85 -15.84 40.14 -12.71
CA GLY A 85 -16.45 38.82 -12.56
C GLY A 85 -15.64 37.89 -11.64
N ASP A 86 -16.27 36.86 -11.10
CA ASP A 86 -15.61 35.92 -10.18
C ASP A 86 -14.67 34.98 -10.97
N PRO A 87 -13.34 35.04 -10.75
CA PRO A 87 -12.38 34.19 -11.45
C PRO A 87 -12.66 32.69 -11.29
N ARG A 88 -13.30 32.27 -10.19
CA ARG A 88 -13.68 30.86 -9.93
C ARG A 88 -14.80 30.37 -10.85
N LYS A 89 -15.61 31.29 -11.36
CA LYS A 89 -16.75 31.02 -12.25
C LYS A 89 -16.41 31.22 -13.73
N THR A 90 -15.16 31.56 -14.04
CA THR A 90 -14.72 31.77 -15.41
C THR A 90 -14.57 30.45 -16.17
N LEU A 91 -14.77 30.51 -17.48
CA LEU A 91 -14.51 29.40 -18.41
C LEU A 91 -13.05 28.91 -18.37
N PHE A 92 -12.12 29.75 -17.95
CA PHE A 92 -10.70 29.40 -17.83
C PHE A 92 -10.38 28.57 -16.58
N ASN A 93 -11.31 28.49 -15.62
CA ASN A 93 -11.16 27.63 -14.45
C ASN A 93 -11.57 26.18 -14.76
N VAL A 94 -10.87 25.55 -15.71
CA VAL A 94 -11.13 24.16 -16.18
C VAL A 94 -10.95 23.12 -15.06
N LEU A 95 -10.20 23.46 -14.00
CA LEU A 95 -9.93 22.60 -12.83
C LEU A 95 -10.83 22.92 -11.63
N GLY A 96 -11.85 23.78 -11.79
CA GLY A 96 -12.67 24.32 -10.70
C GLY A 96 -13.70 23.36 -10.09
N TRP A 97 -13.42 22.06 -10.01
CA TRP A 97 -14.27 21.09 -9.32
C TRP A 97 -13.92 20.95 -7.84
#